data_AF-A0AA39IZE1-F1
#
_entry.id   AF-A0AA39IZE1-F1
#
_cell.length_a   1.000
_cell.length_b   1.000
_cell.length_c   1.000
_cell.angle_alpha   90.00
_cell.angle_beta   90.00
_cell.angle_gamma   90.00
#
_symmetry.space_group_name_H-M   'P 1'
#
loop_
_entity.id
_entity.type
_entity.pdbx_description
1 polymer ?
#
loop_
_entity_poly.entity_id
_entity_poly.type
_entity_poly.pdbx_seq_one_letter_code
_entity_poly.pdbx_strand_id
1 'polypeptide(L)'
;GPSSQSWLFGLGRVIHDAEDAGLLYEQWASEYGSVFSFPGFLGQKSLVLCDPKAVAHLYANEGFGYVKMQLSRNFIEIMFGRSLLWAEGELHRRQRKFLTPAFSNAAIRDLTHI
;
A
#
# COMPACT_ATOMS: atom_id res chain seq x y z
N GLY A 1 -1.31 -0.01 19.98
CA GLY A 1 -0.50 -0.71 18.97
C GLY A 1 0.78 -1.19 19.61
N PRO A 2 1.41 -2.22 19.02
CA PRO A 2 2.59 -2.87 19.59
C PRO A 2 3.75 -1.89 19.80
N SER A 3 4.54 -2.11 20.85
CA SER A 3 5.71 -1.29 21.19
C SER A 3 6.90 -1.61 20.27
N SER A 4 7.76 -0.62 20.05
CA SER A 4 8.92 -0.78 19.16
C SER A 4 9.96 -1.72 19.77
N GLN A 5 10.46 -2.68 18.98
CA GLN A 5 11.63 -3.48 19.36
C GLN A 5 12.96 -2.81 18.96
N SER A 6 12.93 -1.85 18.02
CA SER A 6 14.12 -1.13 17.55
C SER A 6 13.77 0.28 17.10
N TRP A 7 14.64 1.27 17.37
CA TRP A 7 14.45 2.63 16.83
C TRP A 7 14.64 2.69 15.32
N LEU A 8 15.60 1.92 14.78
CA LEU A 8 15.94 1.95 13.36
C LEU A 8 14.92 1.20 12.51
N PHE A 9 14.56 -0.02 12.92
CA PHE A 9 13.70 -0.90 12.15
C PHE A 9 12.24 -0.90 12.60
N GLY A 10 11.92 -0.26 13.72
CA GLY A 10 10.57 -0.34 14.29
C GLY A 10 10.17 -1.80 14.53
N LEU A 11 8.99 -2.15 14.02
CA LEU A 11 8.49 -3.53 13.91
C LEU A 11 8.69 -4.14 12.51
N GLY A 12 9.36 -3.46 11.59
CA GLY A 12 9.53 -3.91 10.20
C GLY A 12 10.23 -5.26 10.10
N ARG A 13 11.22 -5.54 10.96
CA ARG A 13 11.88 -6.85 11.03
C ARG A 13 10.94 -7.96 11.49
N VAL A 14 10.13 -7.69 12.52
CA VAL A 14 9.16 -8.67 13.04
C VAL A 14 8.13 -9.04 11.97
N ILE A 15 7.68 -8.05 11.19
CA ILE A 15 6.74 -8.26 10.07
C ILE A 15 7.42 -9.04 8.93
N HIS A 16 8.67 -8.71 8.60
CA HIS A 16 9.42 -9.37 7.52
C HIS A 16 9.77 -10.82 7.86
N ASP A 17 10.12 -11.10 9.12
CA ASP A 17 10.56 -12.42 9.58
C ASP A 17 9.38 -13.31 10.01
N ALA A 18 8.15 -12.77 10.04
CA ALA A 18 6.95 -13.54 10.31
C ALA A 18 6.66 -14.53 9.18
N GLU A 19 6.34 -15.77 9.54
CA GLU A 19 5.90 -16.79 8.58
C GLU A 19 4.60 -16.38 7.87
N ASP A 20 3.68 -15.74 8.61
CA ASP A 20 2.47 -15.14 8.08
C ASP A 20 2.25 -13.74 8.68
N ALA A 21 2.51 -12.72 7.87
CA ALA A 21 2.27 -11.34 8.26
C ALA A 21 0.78 -11.02 8.42
N GLY A 22 -0.12 -11.69 7.69
CA GLY A 22 -1.57 -11.51 7.78
C GLY A 22 -2.09 -11.91 9.16
N LEU A 23 -1.73 -13.10 9.63
CA LEU A 23 -2.07 -13.57 10.98
C LEU A 23 -1.55 -12.63 12.07
N LEU A 24 -0.34 -12.08 11.89
CA LEU A 24 0.24 -11.10 12.82
C LEU A 24 -0.61 -9.82 12.89
N TYR A 25 -1.05 -9.29 11.76
CA TYR A 25 -1.94 -8.12 11.74
C TYR A 25 -3.31 -8.42 12.33
N GLU A 26 -3.87 -9.61 12.12
CA GLU A 26 -5.14 -10.03 12.73
C GLU A 26 -5.03 -10.12 14.26
N GLN A 27 -3.93 -10.68 14.78
CA GLN A 27 -3.66 -10.72 16.21
C GLN A 27 -3.61 -9.32 16.82
N TRP A 28 -2.86 -8.40 16.20
CA TRP A 28 -2.78 -7.01 16.63
C TRP A 28 -4.12 -6.27 16.50
N ALA A 29 -4.90 -6.56 15.47
CA ALA A 29 -6.24 -5.99 15.34
C ALA A 29 -7.18 -6.48 16.46
N SER A 30 -7.04 -7.73 16.91
CA SER A 30 -7.81 -8.27 18.03
C SER A 30 -7.41 -7.62 19.37
N GLU A 31 -6.12 -7.34 19.57
CA GLU A 31 -5.57 -6.83 20.83
C GLU A 31 -5.73 -5.30 20.96
N TYR A 32 -5.47 -4.56 19.88
CA TYR A 32 -5.43 -3.10 19.87
C TYR A 32 -6.65 -2.45 19.21
N GLY A 33 -7.53 -3.25 18.60
CA GLY A 33 -8.73 -2.81 17.90
C GLY A 33 -8.54 -2.66 16.38
N SER A 34 -9.63 -2.31 15.69
CA SER A 34 -9.69 -2.23 14.22
C SER A 34 -8.84 -1.11 13.60
N VAL A 35 -8.29 -0.20 14.40
CA VAL A 35 -7.39 0.86 13.97
C VAL A 35 -6.27 1.00 14.98
N PHE A 36 -5.03 0.77 14.55
CA PHE A 36 -3.87 0.88 15.42
C PHE A 36 -2.65 1.43 14.68
N SER A 37 -1.79 2.12 15.42
CA SER A 37 -0.50 2.58 14.91
C SER A 37 0.63 1.71 15.42
N PHE A 38 1.67 1.52 14.61
CA PHE A 38 2.92 0.89 15.02
C PHE A 38 4.15 1.69 14.54
N PRO A 39 5.27 1.62 15.26
CA PRO A 39 6.54 2.25 14.85
C PRO A 39 7.13 1.54 13.63
N GLY A 40 7.27 2.30 12.54
CA GLY A 40 7.95 1.91 11.30
C GLY A 40 9.42 2.33 11.27
N PHE A 41 9.99 2.32 10.07
CA PHE A 41 11.41 2.64 9.84
C PHE A 41 11.76 4.09 10.25
N LEU A 42 12.95 4.30 10.83
CA LEU A 42 13.45 5.62 11.24
C LEU A 42 12.48 6.40 12.16
N GLY A 43 11.77 5.71 13.06
CA GLY A 43 10.83 6.35 13.98
C GLY A 43 9.56 6.91 13.32
N GLN A 44 9.32 6.61 12.04
CA GLN A 44 8.04 6.90 11.39
C GLN A 44 6.93 6.11 12.07
N LYS A 45 5.71 6.65 12.05
CA LYS A 45 4.52 5.94 12.54
C LYS A 45 3.72 5.44 11.35
N SER A 46 3.45 4.14 11.33
CA SER A 46 2.55 3.52 10.37
C SER A 46 1.19 3.33 11.02
N LEU A 47 0.12 3.61 10.27
CA LEU A 47 -1.26 3.40 10.71
C LEU A 47 -1.85 2.21 9.93
N VAL A 48 -2.45 1.27 10.64
CA VAL A 48 -3.18 0.14 10.08
C VAL A 48 -4.67 0.38 10.27
N LEU A 49 -5.42 0.20 9.18
CA LEU A 49 -6.88 0.30 9.15
C LEU A 49 -7.46 -1.06 8.78
N CYS A 50 -8.13 -1.70 9.72
CA CYS A 50 -8.87 -2.95 9.53
C CYS A 50 -10.39 -2.71 9.45
N ASP A 51 -10.85 -1.47 9.68
CA ASP A 51 -12.27 -1.09 9.55
C ASP A 51 -12.66 -0.88 8.07
N PRO A 52 -13.65 -1.61 7.53
CA PRO A 52 -14.08 -1.48 6.13
C PRO A 52 -14.54 -0.07 5.73
N LYS A 53 -15.18 0.69 6.63
CA LYS A 53 -15.61 2.07 6.37
C LYS A 53 -14.42 3.02 6.30
N ALA A 54 -13.43 2.84 7.19
CA ALA A 54 -12.20 3.63 7.15
C ALA A 54 -11.40 3.35 5.87
N VAL A 55 -11.31 2.08 5.48
CA VAL A 55 -10.66 1.64 4.24
C VAL A 55 -11.39 2.19 3.01
N ALA A 56 -12.72 2.10 2.97
CA ALA A 56 -13.52 2.67 1.88
C ALA A 56 -13.33 4.19 1.77
N HIS A 57 -13.30 4.90 2.91
CA HIS A 57 -13.04 6.34 2.93
C HIS A 57 -11.63 6.69 2.41
N LEU A 58 -10.62 5.90 2.77
CA LEU A 58 -9.25 6.09 2.29
C LEU A 58 -9.16 5.88 0.76
N TYR A 59 -9.74 4.80 0.25
CA TYR A 59 -9.73 4.50 -1.18
C TYR A 59 -10.60 5.45 -2.02
N ALA A 60 -11.72 5.94 -1.48
CA ALA A 60 -12.57 6.90 -2.18
C ALA A 60 -11.89 8.28 -2.36
N ASN A 61 -10.95 8.62 -1.48
CA ASN A 61 -10.22 9.89 -1.48
C ASN A 61 -8.80 9.79 -2.08
N GLU A 62 -8.52 8.73 -2.84
CA GLU A 62 -7.23 8.57 -3.54
C GLU A 62 -6.94 9.80 -4.43
N GLY A 63 -5.89 10.56 -4.06
CA GLY A 63 -5.39 11.69 -4.85
C GLY A 63 -5.51 13.08 -4.21
N PHE A 64 -6.30 13.27 -3.15
CA PHE A 64 -6.49 14.60 -2.52
C PHE A 64 -5.89 14.76 -1.11
N GLY A 65 -5.35 13.69 -0.51
CA GLY A 65 -4.73 13.78 0.82
C GLY A 65 -3.84 12.61 1.24
N TYR A 66 -4.04 11.43 0.64
CA TYR A 66 -3.22 10.25 0.92
C TYR A 66 -2.28 9.98 -0.27
N VAL A 67 -1.00 10.32 -0.12
CA VAL A 67 0.05 10.10 -1.13
C VAL A 67 1.01 9.00 -0.68
N LYS A 68 1.67 8.33 -1.62
CA LYS A 68 2.74 7.38 -1.29
C LYS A 68 3.83 8.08 -0.48
N MET A 69 4.41 7.34 0.46
CA MET A 69 5.56 7.81 1.22
C MET A 69 6.72 8.16 0.28
N GLN A 70 7.43 9.27 0.55
CA GLN A 70 8.49 9.77 -0.32
C GLN A 70 9.57 8.72 -0.61
N LEU A 71 9.92 7.90 0.39
CA LEU A 71 10.90 6.82 0.24
C LEU A 71 10.41 5.76 -0.77
N SER A 72 9.15 5.35 -0.66
CA SER A 72 8.54 4.42 -1.62
C SER A 72 8.49 5.02 -3.02
N ARG A 73 8.18 6.31 -3.14
CA ARG A 73 8.14 7.01 -4.43
C ARG A 73 9.53 7.08 -5.08
N ASN A 74 10.57 7.42 -4.31
CA ASN A 74 11.94 7.44 -4.80
C ASN A 74 12.41 6.05 -5.22
N PHE A 75 12.09 5.03 -4.43
CA PHE A 75 12.39 3.64 -4.77
C PHE A 75 11.73 3.23 -6.09
N ILE A 76 10.46 3.56 -6.29
CA ILE A 76 9.75 3.27 -7.54
C ILE A 76 10.37 4.04 -8.71
N GLU A 77 10.79 5.30 -8.53
CA GLU A 77 11.45 6.08 -9.58
C GLU A 77 12.79 5.46 -10.00
N ILE A 78 13.57 4.96 -9.04
CA ILE A 78 14.85 4.30 -9.32
C ILE A 78 14.64 2.98 -10.06
N MET A 79 13.67 2.16 -9.62
CA MET A 79 13.47 0.81 -10.16
C MET A 79 12.68 0.79 -11.48
N PHE A 80 11.68 1.66 -11.61
CA PHE A 80 10.71 1.63 -12.71
C PHE A 80 10.61 2.97 -13.47
N GLY A 81 11.40 3.99 -13.10
CA GLY A 81 11.27 5.32 -13.65
C GLY A 81 9.97 6.01 -13.25
N ARG A 82 9.65 7.10 -13.95
CA ARG A 82 8.38 7.84 -13.81
C ARG A 82 7.23 7.12 -14.52
N SER A 83 6.91 5.93 -14.02
CA SER A 83 5.90 5.01 -14.54
C SER A 83 4.53 5.22 -13.90
N LEU A 84 3.55 4.40 -14.31
CA LEU A 84 2.22 4.35 -13.68
C LEU A 84 2.30 4.14 -12.16
N LEU A 85 3.25 3.32 -11.69
CA LEU A 85 3.44 3.03 -10.25
C LEU A 85 3.89 4.27 -9.45
N TRP A 86 4.62 5.17 -10.12
CA TRP A 86 5.14 6.41 -9.52
C TRP A 86 4.11 7.55 -9.55
N ALA A 87 3.25 7.57 -10.57
CA ALA A 87 2.27 8.61 -10.75
C ALA A 87 1.26 8.66 -9.59
N GLU A 88 0.74 9.86 -9.34
CA GLU A 88 -0.26 10.14 -8.31
C GLU A 88 -1.38 11.03 -8.86
N GLY A 89 -2.55 10.97 -8.22
CA GLY A 89 -3.70 11.83 -8.52
C GLY A 89 -4.11 11.80 -9.99
N GLU A 90 -4.33 12.99 -10.57
CA GLU A 90 -4.79 13.13 -11.96
C GLU A 90 -3.82 12.56 -12.99
N LEU A 91 -2.50 12.60 -12.74
CA LEU A 91 -1.53 12.00 -13.63
C LEU A 91 -1.71 10.47 -13.68
N HIS A 92 -1.85 9.84 -12.50
CA HIS A 92 -2.12 8.41 -12.41
C HIS A 92 -3.45 8.05 -13.07
N ARG A 93 -4.51 8.83 -12.80
CA ARG A 93 -5.84 8.64 -13.41
C ARG A 93 -5.78 8.67 -14.93
N ARG A 94 -5.07 9.67 -15.50
CA ARG A 94 -4.90 9.81 -16.94
C ARG A 94 -4.12 8.63 -17.53
N GLN A 95 -2.98 8.27 -16.95
CA GLN A 95 -2.16 7.14 -17.40
C GLN A 95 -2.93 5.80 -17.33
N ARG A 96 -3.64 5.54 -16.23
CA ARG A 96 -4.47 4.34 -16.07
C ARG A 96 -5.58 4.26 -17.12
N LYS A 97 -6.23 5.40 -17.41
CA LYS A 97 -7.25 5.46 -18.47
C LYS A 97 -6.69 5.10 -19.84
N PHE A 98 -5.48 5.56 -20.18
CA PHE A 98 -4.83 5.20 -21.44
C PHE A 98 -4.50 3.70 -21.55
N LEU A 99 -4.16 3.04 -20.43
CA LEU A 99 -3.80 1.62 -20.42
C LEU A 99 -5.02 0.69 -20.35
N THR A 100 -6.16 1.15 -19.85
CA THR A 100 -7.37 0.33 -19.63
C THR A 100 -7.80 -0.48 -20.89
N PRO A 101 -7.75 0.05 -22.13
CA PRO A 101 -8.13 -0.72 -23.33
C PRO A 101 -7.32 -2.00 -23.55
N ALA A 102 -6.05 -2.01 -23.15
CA ALA A 102 -5.17 -3.19 -23.26
C ALA A 102 -5.60 -4.35 -22.34
N PHE A 103 -6.44 -4.06 -21.33
CA PHE A 103 -7.00 -5.03 -20.41
C PHE A 103 -8.50 -5.28 -20.67
N SER A 104 -9.00 -4.94 -21.86
CA SER A 104 -10.37 -5.22 -22.24
C SER A 104 -10.60 -6.71 -22.51
N ASN A 105 -11.83 -7.18 -22.36
CA ASN A 105 -12.19 -8.58 -22.69
C ASN A 105 -11.82 -8.96 -24.13
N ALA A 106 -11.89 -7.99 -25.07
CA ALA A 106 -11.47 -8.20 -26.45
C ALA A 106 -9.97 -8.45 -26.54
N ALA A 107 -9.14 -7.64 -25.87
CA ALA A 107 -7.69 -7.81 -25.82
C ALA A 107 -7.28 -9.11 -25.10
N ILE A 108 -7.99 -9.49 -24.03
CA ILE A 108 -7.75 -10.75 -23.32
C ILE A 108 -8.02 -11.93 -24.27
N ARG A 109 -9.16 -11.94 -24.97
CA ARG A 109 -9.53 -13.01 -25.90
C ARG A 109 -8.52 -13.16 -27.04
N ASP A 110 -8.02 -12.04 -27.56
CA ASP A 110 -6.98 -12.01 -28.60
C ASP A 110 -5.66 -12.66 -28.11
N LEU A 111 -5.27 -12.38 -26.86
CA LEU A 111 -4.06 -12.94 -26.26
C LEU A 111 -4.20 -14.40 -25.84
N THR A 112 -5.40 -14.88 -25.49
CA THR A 112 -5.56 -16.21 -24.89
C THR A 112 -5.66 -17.38 -25.85
N HIS A 113 -5.87 -17.19 -27.16
CA HIS A 113 -5.99 -18.29 -28.15
C HIS A 113 -6.75 -19.54 -27.63
N ILE A 114 -7.88 -19.32 -26.94
CA ILE A 114 -8.86 -20.37 -26.62
C ILE A 114 -10.02 -20.21 -27.59
#